data_AF-A0A497APY2-F1
#
_entry.id   AF-A0A497APY2-F1
#
_cell.length_a   1.000
_cell.length_b   1.000
_cell.length_c   1.000
_cell.angle_alpha   90.00
_cell.angle_beta   90.00
_cell.angle_gamma   90.00
#
_symmetry.space_group_name_H-M   'P 1'
#
loop_
_entity.id
_entity.type
_entity.pdbx_description
1 polymer ?
#
loop_
_entity_poly.entity_id
_entity_poly.type
_entity_poly.pdbx_seq_one_letter_code
_entity_poly.pdbx_strand_id
1 'polypeptide(L)'
;MGNVGEMPGEIEWMTNEQMRGELREVAAELDVLQGQMAEWSELHHFLHESLVAFTVFQARLTPFGEHNGEHNGRYNLDAGERQMLLQDWRLCQSRLDALADFAEGVKCIGRSFRREGRKLYGERWAVEVIALQLLFEDALTENDLNLVSLFELADEFNTVCHRYLALADRKLLTAVDELRRLSTRLLGEMQ
;
A
#
# COMPACT_ATOMS: atom_id res chain seq x y z
N MET A 1 -42.31 -41.99 45.85
CA MET A 1 -42.32 -41.48 44.46
C MET A 1 -41.77 -40.07 44.50
N GLY A 2 -40.60 -39.84 43.91
CA GLY A 2 -39.87 -38.58 43.95
C GLY A 2 -38.49 -38.83 43.35
N ASN A 3 -38.49 -39.10 42.04
CA ASN A 3 -37.30 -39.43 41.28
C ASN A 3 -36.51 -38.13 41.08
N VAL A 4 -35.47 -37.92 41.90
CA VAL A 4 -34.51 -36.82 41.70
C VAL A 4 -33.49 -37.32 40.69
N GLY A 5 -33.74 -37.02 39.42
CA GLY A 5 -32.75 -37.19 38.36
C GLY A 5 -31.67 -36.14 38.52
N GLU A 6 -30.62 -36.48 39.27
CA GLU A 6 -29.32 -35.82 39.14
C GLU A 6 -28.76 -36.18 37.76
N MET A 7 -28.86 -35.27 36.80
CA MET A 7 -28.00 -35.30 35.63
C MET A 7 -26.67 -34.66 36.04
N PRO A 8 -25.57 -35.43 36.10
CA PRO A 8 -24.26 -34.84 36.28
C PRO A 8 -23.98 -33.99 35.05
N GLY A 9 -23.76 -32.69 35.27
CA GLY A 9 -23.23 -31.83 34.24
C GLY A 9 -21.90 -32.39 33.77
N GLU A 10 -21.88 -32.91 32.54
CA GLU A 10 -20.66 -33.11 31.77
C GLU A 10 -20.08 -31.72 31.50
N ILE A 11 -19.37 -31.18 32.49
CA ILE A 11 -18.37 -30.15 32.25
C ILE A 11 -17.26 -30.88 31.52
N GLU A 12 -17.33 -30.83 30.19
CA GLU A 12 -16.37 -31.38 29.25
C GLU A 12 -15.03 -30.66 29.49
N TRP A 13 -14.20 -31.25 30.34
CA TRP A 13 -12.86 -30.76 30.63
C TRP A 13 -12.04 -30.88 29.35
N MET A 14 -11.75 -29.74 28.73
CA MET A 14 -10.82 -29.69 27.61
C MET A 14 -9.48 -30.26 28.08
N THR A 15 -9.00 -31.29 27.38
CA THR A 15 -7.74 -31.93 27.74
C THR A 15 -6.58 -30.94 27.57
N ASN A 16 -5.53 -31.09 28.38
CA ASN A 16 -4.33 -30.24 28.30
C ASN A 16 -3.72 -30.22 26.87
N GLU A 17 -3.86 -31.32 26.12
CA GLU A 17 -3.41 -31.40 24.74
C GLU A 17 -4.28 -30.56 23.79
N GLN A 18 -5.61 -30.50 24.00
CA GLN A 18 -6.51 -29.62 23.25
C GLN A 18 -6.20 -28.15 23.51
N MET A 19 -6.05 -27.74 24.77
CA MET A 19 -5.65 -26.36 25.13
C MET A 19 -4.32 -25.96 24.48
N ARG A 20 -3.33 -26.86 24.47
CA ARG A 20 -2.04 -26.61 23.80
C ARG A 20 -2.16 -26.55 22.29
N GLY A 21 -3.09 -27.30 21.70
CA GLY A 21 -3.39 -27.27 20.27
C GLY A 21 -3.97 -25.93 19.85
N GLU A 22 -5.00 -25.47 20.56
CA GLU A 22 -5.66 -24.18 20.33
C GLU A 22 -4.71 -23.00 20.53
N LEU A 23 -3.90 -23.01 21.60
CA LEU A 23 -2.92 -21.96 21.81
C LEU A 23 -1.89 -21.88 20.66
N ARG A 24 -1.48 -23.03 20.11
CA ARG A 24 -0.57 -23.08 18.95
C ARG A 24 -1.24 -22.54 17.69
N GLU A 25 -2.51 -22.85 17.48
CA GLU A 25 -3.30 -22.34 16.37
C GLU A 25 -3.42 -20.80 16.45
N VAL A 26 -3.86 -20.27 17.60
CA VAL A 26 -4.01 -18.82 17.79
C VAL A 26 -2.65 -18.11 17.67
N ALA A 27 -1.58 -18.68 18.19
CA ALA A 27 -0.24 -18.10 18.05
C ALA A 27 0.19 -18.01 16.58
N ALA A 28 -0.12 -19.02 15.75
CA ALA A 28 0.17 -19.00 14.33
C ALA A 28 -0.69 -17.96 13.58
N GLU A 29 -1.99 -17.84 13.92
CA GLU A 29 -2.85 -16.79 13.35
C GLU A 29 -2.35 -15.39 13.70
N LEU A 30 -1.90 -15.18 14.95
CA LEU A 30 -1.34 -13.91 15.40
C LEU A 30 -0.05 -13.54 14.67
N ASP A 31 0.85 -14.50 14.42
CA ASP A 31 2.10 -14.26 13.69
C ASP A 31 1.83 -13.79 12.25
N VAL A 32 0.91 -14.46 11.55
CA VAL A 32 0.48 -14.06 10.21
C VAL A 32 -0.13 -12.66 10.21
N LEU A 33 -1.01 -12.38 11.19
CA LEU A 33 -1.69 -11.10 11.30
C LEU A 33 -0.72 -9.96 11.60
N GLN A 34 0.26 -10.19 12.47
CA GLN A 34 1.32 -9.22 12.78
C GLN A 34 2.16 -8.91 11.54
N GLY A 35 2.56 -9.94 10.77
CA GLY A 35 3.27 -9.75 9.51
C GLY A 35 2.47 -8.91 8.51
N GLN A 36 1.18 -9.19 8.36
CA GLN A 36 0.29 -8.40 7.50
C GLN A 36 0.15 -6.95 7.98
N MET A 37 -0.04 -6.73 9.28
CA MET A 37 -0.16 -5.38 9.84
C MET A 37 1.11 -4.56 9.63
N ALA A 38 2.28 -5.17 9.84
CA ALA A 38 3.57 -4.51 9.64
C ALA A 38 3.73 -4.06 8.18
N GLU A 39 3.54 -4.97 7.22
CA GLU A 39 3.68 -4.65 5.80
C GLU A 39 2.62 -3.65 5.29
N TRP A 40 1.35 -3.77 5.72
CA TRP A 40 0.33 -2.78 5.35
C TRP A 40 0.62 -1.39 5.92
N SER A 41 1.14 -1.31 7.15
CA SER A 41 1.54 -0.04 7.76
C SER A 41 2.72 0.58 7.01
N GLU A 42 3.69 -0.23 6.61
CA GLU A 42 4.87 0.23 5.88
C GLU A 42 4.51 0.70 4.46
N LEU A 43 3.63 -0.03 3.76
CA LEU A 43 3.06 0.40 2.49
C LEU A 43 2.33 1.75 2.62
N HIS A 44 1.48 1.90 3.64
CA HIS A 44 0.79 3.17 3.90
C HIS A 44 1.80 4.31 4.07
N HIS A 45 2.85 4.09 4.89
CA HIS A 45 3.89 5.07 5.11
C HIS A 45 4.59 5.48 3.81
N PHE A 46 5.06 4.53 3.00
CA PHE A 46 5.73 4.82 1.73
C PHE A 46 4.84 5.56 0.72
N LEU A 47 3.57 5.16 0.59
CA LEU A 47 2.62 5.86 -0.28
C LEU A 47 2.37 7.30 0.19
N HIS A 48 2.26 7.50 1.50
CA HIS A 48 2.09 8.83 2.07
C HIS A 48 3.32 9.72 1.82
N GLU A 49 4.53 9.22 2.09
CA GLU A 49 5.77 9.96 1.81
C GLU A 49 5.92 10.31 0.33
N SER A 50 5.57 9.36 -0.55
CA SER A 50 5.61 9.56 -2.00
C SER A 50 4.66 10.67 -2.44
N LEU A 51 3.43 10.69 -1.91
CA LEU A 51 2.46 11.76 -2.17
C LEU A 51 2.93 13.11 -1.63
N VAL A 52 3.46 13.17 -0.40
CA VAL A 52 4.01 14.40 0.18
C VAL A 52 5.12 14.96 -0.71
N ALA A 53 6.08 14.13 -1.13
CA ALA A 53 7.13 14.53 -2.06
C ALA A 53 6.56 14.96 -3.42
N PHE A 54 5.54 14.25 -3.91
CA PHE A 54 4.88 14.55 -5.18
C PHE A 54 4.18 15.92 -5.17
N THR A 55 3.65 16.38 -4.02
CA THR A 55 2.99 17.69 -3.95
C THR A 55 3.88 18.85 -4.40
N VAL A 56 5.20 18.77 -4.15
CA VAL A 56 6.16 19.80 -4.58
C VAL A 56 6.27 19.82 -6.10
N PHE A 57 6.42 18.64 -6.72
CA PHE A 57 6.44 18.49 -8.17
C PHE A 57 5.13 18.98 -8.80
N GLN A 58 3.99 18.57 -8.25
CA GLN A 58 2.67 18.96 -8.75
C GLN A 58 2.45 20.47 -8.65
N ALA A 59 2.85 21.10 -7.54
CA ALA A 59 2.76 22.55 -7.38
C ALA A 59 3.60 23.31 -8.42
N ARG A 60 4.74 22.77 -8.83
CA ARG A 60 5.52 23.33 -9.95
C ARG A 60 4.88 23.07 -11.30
N LEU A 61 4.18 21.96 -11.46
CA LEU A 61 3.52 21.62 -12.71
C LEU A 61 2.31 22.54 -12.97
N THR A 62 1.51 22.86 -11.95
CA THR A 62 0.23 23.59 -12.06
C THR A 62 0.27 24.88 -12.89
N PRO A 63 1.23 25.82 -12.72
CA PRO A 63 1.27 27.06 -13.49
C PRO A 63 1.31 26.84 -15.01
N PHE A 64 1.91 25.74 -15.47
CA PHE A 64 1.99 25.43 -16.89
C PHE A 64 0.63 24.97 -17.47
N GLY A 65 -0.31 24.53 -16.64
CA GLY A 65 -1.64 24.05 -17.05
C GLY A 65 -2.63 25.18 -17.25
N GLU A 66 -2.55 26.22 -16.43
CA GLU A 66 -3.45 27.39 -16.47
C GLU A 66 -3.27 28.24 -17.73
N HIS A 67 -2.08 28.20 -18.34
CA HIS A 67 -1.73 28.96 -19.54
C HIS A 67 -2.02 28.22 -20.86
N ASN A 68 -2.48 26.96 -20.81
CA ASN A 68 -2.68 26.10 -22.00
C ASN A 68 -4.00 26.31 -22.74
N GLY A 69 -4.80 27.32 -22.40
CA GLY A 69 -6.08 27.59 -23.06
C GLY A 69 -5.98 28.01 -24.53
N GLU A 70 -4.81 28.42 -25.03
CA GLU A 70 -4.70 29.08 -26.35
C GLU A 70 -3.76 28.40 -27.37
N HIS A 71 -2.92 27.43 -26.96
CA HIS A 71 -1.97 26.77 -27.86
C HIS A 71 -2.04 25.24 -27.73
N ASN A 72 -1.99 24.53 -28.86
CA ASN A 72 -2.21 23.07 -29.04
C ASN A 72 -1.25 22.14 -28.24
N GLY A 73 -1.16 22.26 -26.92
CA GLY A 73 -0.52 21.31 -26.00
C GLY A 73 1.02 21.18 -26.07
N ARG A 74 1.68 21.86 -27.02
CA ARG A 74 3.15 21.91 -27.11
C ARG A 74 3.67 23.20 -26.48
N TYR A 75 3.88 23.17 -25.19
CA TYR A 75 4.62 24.21 -24.49
C TYR A 75 6.09 23.84 -24.48
N ASN A 76 6.95 24.72 -24.98
CA ASN A 76 8.38 24.53 -24.85
C ASN A 76 8.81 25.10 -23.50
N LEU A 77 8.94 24.22 -22.50
CA LEU A 77 9.65 24.59 -21.26
C LEU A 77 11.06 25.03 -21.63
N ASP A 78 11.52 26.12 -21.04
CA ASP A 78 12.94 26.44 -21.15
C ASP A 78 13.78 25.38 -20.39
N ALA A 79 15.09 25.36 -20.69
CA ALA A 79 15.98 24.37 -20.09
C ALA A 79 16.06 24.48 -18.55
N GLY A 80 15.87 25.68 -17.99
CA GLY A 80 15.86 25.93 -16.56
C GLY A 80 14.59 25.40 -15.90
N GLU A 81 13.42 25.69 -16.47
CA GLU A 81 12.13 25.17 -16.02
C GLU A 81 12.09 23.64 -16.01
N ARG A 82 12.57 23.03 -17.10
CA ARG A 82 12.69 21.57 -17.20
C ARG A 82 13.62 21.01 -16.13
N GLN A 83 14.77 21.67 -15.89
CA GLN A 83 15.72 21.23 -14.88
C GLN A 83 15.16 21.31 -13.46
N MET A 84 14.38 22.35 -13.15
CA MET A 84 13.70 22.48 -11.86
C MET A 84 12.62 21.40 -11.69
N LEU A 85 11.83 21.14 -12.73
CA LEU A 85 10.81 20.09 -12.71
C LEU A 85 11.43 18.70 -12.48
N LEU A 86 12.56 18.41 -13.13
CA LEU A 86 13.34 17.19 -12.90
C LEU A 86 13.89 17.11 -11.46
N GLN A 87 14.33 18.21 -10.88
CA GLN A 87 14.83 18.23 -9.50
C GLN A 87 13.73 17.90 -8.49
N ASP A 88 12.55 18.48 -8.67
CA ASP A 88 11.41 18.20 -7.80
C ASP A 88 10.90 16.77 -7.99
N TRP A 89 10.90 16.25 -9.23
CA TRP A 89 10.57 14.85 -9.50
C TRP A 89 11.52 13.88 -8.78
N ARG A 90 12.83 14.16 -8.75
CA ARG A 90 13.83 13.29 -8.09
C ARG A 90 13.53 13.05 -6.62
N LEU A 91 12.92 14.01 -5.93
CA LEU A 91 12.50 13.81 -4.54
C LEU A 91 11.42 12.73 -4.44
N CYS A 92 10.41 12.79 -5.29
CA CYS A 92 9.36 11.78 -5.39
C CYS A 92 9.93 10.42 -5.86
N GLN A 93 10.78 10.44 -6.89
CA GLN A 93 11.45 9.26 -7.44
C GLN A 93 12.19 8.48 -6.34
N SER A 94 12.96 9.15 -5.49
CA SER A 94 13.69 8.47 -4.40
C SER A 94 12.78 7.72 -3.41
N ARG A 95 11.53 8.19 -3.22
CA ARG A 95 10.53 7.53 -2.37
C ARG A 95 9.87 6.36 -3.08
N LEU A 96 9.64 6.49 -4.38
CA LEU A 96 9.12 5.43 -5.23
C LEU A 96 10.13 4.29 -5.41
N ASP A 97 11.43 4.61 -5.47
CA ASP A 97 12.50 3.61 -5.47
C ASP A 97 12.51 2.82 -4.14
N ALA A 98 12.40 3.50 -3.00
CA ALA A 98 12.28 2.83 -1.70
C ALA A 98 11.00 1.97 -1.59
N LEU A 99 9.88 2.43 -2.16
CA LEU A 99 8.66 1.65 -2.26
C LEU A 99 8.84 0.40 -3.15
N ALA A 100 9.60 0.51 -4.24
CA ALA A 100 9.93 -0.62 -5.10
C ALA A 100 10.75 -1.67 -4.34
N ASP A 101 11.80 -1.24 -3.63
CA ASP A 101 12.64 -2.10 -2.78
C ASP A 101 11.80 -2.83 -1.72
N PHE A 102 10.89 -2.11 -1.05
CA PHE A 102 9.92 -2.70 -0.13
C PHE A 102 9.05 -3.74 -0.83
N ALA A 103 8.51 -3.41 -2.01
CA ALA A 103 7.63 -4.30 -2.77
C ALA A 103 8.33 -5.61 -3.19
N GLU A 104 9.64 -5.60 -3.45
CA GLU A 104 10.42 -6.81 -3.71
C GLU A 104 10.52 -7.72 -2.47
N GLY A 105 10.51 -7.11 -1.28
CA GLY A 105 10.63 -7.80 0.02
C GLY A 105 9.33 -8.30 0.64
N VAL A 106 8.17 -7.89 0.12
CA VAL A 106 6.84 -8.24 0.64
C VAL A 106 6.58 -9.75 0.64
N LYS A 107 6.02 -10.25 1.75
CA LYS A 107 5.71 -11.67 1.99
C LYS A 107 4.27 -11.90 2.45
N CYS A 108 3.68 -10.95 3.18
CA CYS A 108 2.42 -11.13 3.90
C CYS A 108 1.23 -10.46 3.20
N ILE A 109 1.44 -9.38 2.42
CA ILE A 109 0.37 -8.61 1.77
C ILE A 109 0.22 -8.90 0.27
N GLY A 110 0.87 -9.95 -0.22
CA GLY A 110 0.66 -10.50 -1.55
C GLY A 110 1.93 -10.98 -2.25
N ARG A 111 1.91 -10.99 -3.58
CA ARG A 111 3.05 -11.38 -4.42
C ARG A 111 4.12 -10.28 -4.47
N SER A 112 5.36 -10.65 -4.15
CA SER A 112 6.51 -9.75 -4.27
C SER A 112 6.67 -9.19 -5.68
N PHE A 113 7.07 -7.93 -5.74
CA PHE A 113 7.38 -7.22 -6.96
C PHE A 113 8.63 -7.78 -7.61
N ARG A 114 8.62 -7.87 -8.95
CA ARG A 114 9.75 -8.23 -9.78
C ARG A 114 9.67 -7.51 -11.12
N ARG A 115 10.84 -7.10 -11.62
CA ARG A 115 11.00 -6.49 -12.93
C ARG A 115 11.83 -7.37 -13.85
N GLU A 116 11.30 -7.66 -15.04
CA GLU A 116 12.01 -8.36 -16.11
C GLU A 116 12.00 -7.49 -17.38
N GLY A 117 13.04 -6.66 -17.52
CA GLY A 117 13.08 -5.65 -18.58
C GLY A 117 11.97 -4.60 -18.42
N ARG A 118 11.03 -4.57 -19.37
CA ARG A 118 9.84 -3.69 -19.34
C ARG A 118 8.60 -4.35 -18.72
N LYS A 119 8.66 -5.64 -18.40
CA LYS A 119 7.53 -6.34 -17.78
C LYS A 119 7.63 -6.21 -16.27
N LEU A 120 6.51 -5.84 -15.67
CA LEU A 120 6.34 -5.71 -14.23
C LEU A 120 5.43 -6.85 -13.73
N TYR A 121 5.83 -7.48 -12.63
CA TYR A 121 5.06 -8.53 -11.97
C TYR A 121 5.00 -8.23 -10.47
N GLY A 122 3.94 -8.68 -9.81
CA GLY A 122 3.76 -8.52 -8.36
C GLY A 122 2.31 -8.24 -8.03
N GLU A 123 2.09 -7.74 -6.82
CA GLU A 123 0.79 -7.19 -6.46
C GLU A 123 0.41 -5.99 -7.32
N ARG A 124 -0.90 -5.83 -7.49
CA ARG A 124 -1.47 -4.78 -8.35
C ARG A 124 -1.02 -3.38 -7.93
N TRP A 125 -0.95 -3.12 -6.62
CA TRP A 125 -0.52 -1.82 -6.10
C TRP A 125 0.93 -1.49 -6.49
N ALA A 126 1.82 -2.47 -6.43
CA ALA A 126 3.22 -2.27 -6.76
C ALA A 126 3.38 -2.05 -8.27
N VAL A 127 2.74 -2.91 -9.08
CA VAL A 127 2.83 -2.83 -10.54
C VAL A 127 2.31 -1.50 -11.06
N GLU A 128 1.15 -1.03 -10.59
CA GLU A 128 0.56 0.21 -11.09
C GLU A 128 1.35 1.46 -10.68
N VAL A 129 1.78 1.55 -9.42
CA VAL A 129 2.55 2.71 -8.93
C VAL A 129 3.91 2.80 -9.62
N ILE A 130 4.62 1.67 -9.74
CA ILE A 130 5.94 1.65 -10.40
C ILE A 130 5.81 1.82 -11.92
N ALA A 131 4.73 1.35 -12.55
CA ALA A 131 4.47 1.66 -13.96
C ALA A 131 4.35 3.17 -14.19
N LEU A 132 3.61 3.88 -13.32
CA LEU A 132 3.46 5.33 -13.41
C LEU A 132 4.79 6.06 -13.20
N GLN A 133 5.62 5.60 -12.26
CA GLN A 133 6.98 6.12 -12.11
C GLN A 133 7.77 6.05 -13.43
N LEU A 134 7.77 4.89 -14.09
CA LEU A 134 8.48 4.71 -15.36
C LEU A 134 7.92 5.60 -16.47
N LEU A 135 6.59 5.78 -16.53
CA LEU A 135 5.96 6.67 -17.49
C LEU A 135 6.35 8.14 -17.26
N PHE A 136 6.47 8.57 -16.00
CA PHE A 136 6.98 9.89 -15.66
C PHE A 136 8.43 10.08 -16.10
N GLU A 137 9.29 9.08 -15.83
CA GLU A 137 10.70 9.13 -16.21
C GLU A 137 10.87 9.20 -17.73
N ASP A 138 10.12 8.40 -18.47
CA ASP A 138 10.09 8.44 -19.94
C ASP A 138 9.62 9.83 -20.41
N ALA A 139 8.47 10.32 -19.93
CA ALA A 139 7.92 11.61 -20.33
C ALA A 139 8.88 12.78 -20.03
N LEU A 140 9.52 12.80 -18.85
CA LEU A 140 10.43 13.88 -18.44
C LEU A 140 11.77 13.86 -19.19
N THR A 141 12.15 12.73 -19.79
CA THR A 141 13.39 12.59 -20.57
C THR A 141 13.20 12.80 -22.07
N GLU A 142 11.96 12.74 -22.58
CA GLU A 142 11.64 13.05 -23.97
C GLU A 142 12.07 14.48 -24.38
N ASN A 143 12.52 14.65 -25.62
CA ASN A 143 12.96 15.96 -26.12
C ASN A 143 11.77 16.93 -26.28
N ASP A 144 10.61 16.40 -26.69
CA ASP A 144 9.37 17.15 -26.89
C ASP A 144 8.41 16.83 -25.74
N LEU A 145 8.60 17.48 -24.58
CA LEU A 145 7.75 17.25 -23.41
C LEU A 145 6.29 17.63 -23.71
N ASN A 146 5.38 16.65 -23.65
CA ASN A 146 3.95 16.89 -23.74
C ASN A 146 3.37 17.16 -22.34
N LEU A 147 3.14 18.43 -22.02
CA LEU A 147 2.59 18.81 -20.72
C LEU A 147 1.20 18.23 -20.45
N VAL A 148 0.34 18.09 -21.47
CA VAL A 148 -0.99 17.51 -21.29
C VAL A 148 -0.88 16.09 -20.77
N SER A 149 -0.03 15.27 -21.40
CA SER A 149 0.23 13.91 -20.92
C SER A 149 0.89 13.89 -19.54
N LEU A 150 1.74 14.87 -19.21
CA LEU A 150 2.34 14.96 -17.88
C LEU A 150 1.32 15.29 -16.79
N PHE A 151 0.33 16.13 -17.09
CA PHE A 151 -0.80 16.41 -16.19
C PHE A 151 -1.70 15.19 -16.01
N GLU A 152 -2.01 14.47 -17.09
CA GLU A 152 -2.79 13.23 -17.02
C GLU A 152 -2.08 12.17 -16.16
N LEU A 153 -0.76 12.02 -16.31
CA LEU A 153 0.06 11.15 -15.47
C LEU A 153 0.04 11.58 -13.99
N ALA A 154 0.04 12.89 -13.72
CA ALA A 154 -0.02 13.43 -12.36
C ALA A 154 -1.36 13.19 -11.67
N ASP A 155 -2.46 13.32 -12.40
CA ASP A 155 -3.79 13.02 -11.90
C ASP A 155 -3.97 11.51 -11.64
N GLU A 156 -3.52 10.67 -12.57
CA GLU A 156 -3.57 9.22 -12.42
C GLU A 156 -2.71 8.75 -11.24
N PHE A 157 -1.50 9.27 -11.08
CA PHE A 157 -0.63 8.95 -9.95
C PHE A 157 -1.26 9.31 -8.60
N ASN A 158 -1.81 10.52 -8.46
CA ASN A 158 -2.54 10.91 -7.26
C ASN A 158 -3.71 9.96 -6.97
N THR A 159 -4.52 9.67 -8.00
CA THR A 159 -5.67 8.76 -7.88
C THR A 159 -5.26 7.37 -7.43
N VAL A 160 -4.21 6.80 -8.05
CA VAL A 160 -3.69 5.48 -7.73
C VAL A 160 -3.13 5.42 -6.30
N CYS A 161 -2.31 6.40 -5.90
CA CYS A 161 -1.74 6.45 -4.55
C CYS A 161 -2.82 6.61 -3.48
N HIS A 162 -3.79 7.51 -3.66
CA HIS A 162 -4.91 7.67 -2.72
C HIS A 162 -5.77 6.42 -2.61
N ARG A 163 -6.04 5.75 -3.73
CA ARG A 163 -6.80 4.49 -3.73
C ARG A 163 -6.08 3.40 -2.93
N TYR A 164 -4.76 3.30 -3.04
CA TYR A 164 -3.99 2.30 -2.31
C TYR A 164 -3.70 2.66 -0.86
N LEU A 165 -3.60 3.96 -0.51
CA LEU A 165 -3.65 4.40 0.89
C LEU A 165 -4.95 3.97 1.55
N ALA A 166 -6.09 4.26 0.92
CA ALA A 166 -7.40 3.86 1.44
C ALA A 166 -7.55 2.33 1.53
N LEU A 167 -6.89 1.57 0.65
CA LEU A 167 -6.83 0.12 0.76
C LEU A 167 -6.03 -0.32 1.99
N ALA A 168 -4.84 0.25 2.19
CA ALA A 168 -3.99 -0.05 3.33
C ALA A 168 -4.70 0.24 4.66
N ASP A 169 -5.37 1.40 4.76
CA ASP A 169 -6.17 1.77 5.95
C ASP A 169 -7.26 0.74 6.25
N ARG A 170 -8.04 0.36 5.24
CA ARG A 170 -9.09 -0.66 5.41
C ARG A 170 -8.51 -2.00 5.86
N LYS A 171 -7.36 -2.40 5.30
CA LYS A 171 -6.70 -3.67 5.65
C LYS A 171 -6.16 -3.65 7.07
N LEU A 172 -5.58 -2.54 7.51
CA LEU A 172 -5.15 -2.32 8.89
C LEU A 172 -6.33 -2.39 9.87
N LEU A 173 -7.45 -1.73 9.54
CA LEU A 173 -8.66 -1.79 10.37
C LEU A 173 -9.22 -3.22 10.49
N THR A 174 -9.32 -3.94 9.37
CA THR A 174 -9.73 -5.36 9.39
C THR A 174 -8.78 -6.19 10.26
N ALA A 175 -7.47 -5.96 10.17
CA ALA A 175 -6.51 -6.70 10.97
C ALA A 175 -6.66 -6.41 12.49
N VAL A 176 -6.97 -5.18 12.88
CA VAL A 176 -7.27 -4.82 14.27
C VAL A 176 -8.54 -5.54 14.76
N ASP A 177 -9.57 -5.65 13.93
CA ASP A 177 -10.79 -6.35 14.30
C ASP A 177 -10.57 -7.87 14.46
N GLU A 178 -9.75 -8.48 13.60
CA GLU A 178 -9.33 -9.87 13.74
C GLU A 178 -8.50 -10.09 15.01
N LEU A 179 -7.58 -9.17 15.33
CA LEU A 179 -6.79 -9.23 16.56
C LEU A 179 -7.70 -9.21 17.81
N ARG A 180 -8.74 -8.36 17.80
CA ARG A 180 -9.73 -8.31 18.88
C ARG A 180 -10.50 -9.63 18.99
N ARG A 181 -10.93 -10.20 17.86
CA ARG A 181 -11.62 -11.50 17.82
C ARG A 181 -10.76 -12.60 18.43
N LEU A 182 -9.49 -12.69 18.05
CA LEU A 182 -8.54 -13.66 18.61
C LEU A 182 -8.31 -13.44 20.11
N SER A 183 -8.20 -12.18 20.55
CA SER A 183 -8.08 -11.85 21.96
C SER A 183 -9.31 -12.28 22.76
N THR A 184 -10.53 -12.07 22.24
CA THR A 184 -11.76 -12.50 22.90
C THR A 184 -11.88 -14.02 22.96
N ARG A 185 -11.48 -14.74 21.89
CA ARG A 185 -11.45 -16.21 21.88
C ARG A 185 -10.56 -16.74 23.00
N LEU A 186 -9.32 -16.27 23.07
CA LEU A 186 -8.37 -16.69 24.12
C LEU A 186 -8.88 -16.38 25.54
N LEU A 187 -9.45 -15.20 25.76
CA LEU A 187 -9.93 -14.81 27.08
C LEU A 187 -11.24 -15.51 27.47
N GLY A 188 -12.10 -15.83 26.50
CA GLY A 188 -13.36 -16.54 26.71
C GLY A 188 -13.19 -18.04 26.93
N GLU A 189 -12.19 -18.66 26.30
CA GLU A 189 -11.82 -20.08 26.51
C GLU A 189 -11.05 -20.30 27.83
N MET A 190 -10.60 -19.23 28.49
CA MET A 190 -9.89 -19.26 29.78
C MET A 190 -10.80 -19.07 31.01
N GLN A 191 -12.10 -18.85 30.84
CA GLN A 191 -13.09 -18.71 31.93
C GLN A 191 -13.86 -20.02 32.17
#